data_AF-A0A944UPS1-F1
#
_entry.id   AF-A0A944UPS1-F1
#
_cell.length_a   1.000
_cell.length_b   1.000
_cell.length_c   1.000
_cell.angle_alpha   90.00
_cell.angle_beta   90.00
_cell.angle_gamma   90.00
#
_symmetry.space_group_name_H-M   'P 1'
#
loop_
_entity.id
_entity.type
_entity.pdbx_description
1 polymer ?
#
loop_
_entity_poly.entity_id
_entity_poly.type
_entity_poly.pdbx_seq_one_letter_code
_entity_poly.pdbx_strand_id
1 'polypeptide(L)'
;VSDWRLARAVSLTGQLGVVSGTAIESVMVRRLQLGDPGGHTRRAMSRYPVPEVADKILDRYFIEGGKPPGERFRQTPIGSAQPSKNLSDLLVAASFVEVHLASEGHPGLVGINFMEKIQTPMLASIYGAMLAGVDYVLVGAGIPRALPGVLNRLADGLPVEMKLDVRGASAEDIHLSRFDPTEAVGGPAPALKRPIFLAIISSHILASMLATKIEVPVDGFVVEAPTAGGHNAPPRGRPNLSDTGEPVYGERDEPDLEAIRDLGLPFWLAGGFVRSDQVREAVRLGATGVQIGTPFAYCEESGFDADLKGLVIEMSRQGGARVFTDPVASPSGFPFKVVELEGTLSDPEVYANRERGRCELGYLRTAYQRDDGQLGWRCPAEPVEDYVRKGGDTGDTVGRKCLCNALMANVGLGQVKECGSSEKMLITSGDMLEDVAGFLPTGETSYAARDVVDQLLPGS
;
A
#
# COMPACT_ATOMS: atom_id res chain seq x y z
N VAL A 1 7.14 -1.54 0.92
CA VAL A 1 8.06 -1.37 2.08
C VAL A 1 7.76 -2.40 3.14
N SER A 2 6.51 -2.51 3.62
CA SER A 2 6.12 -3.64 4.47
C SER A 2 5.92 -4.90 3.63
N ASP A 3 6.95 -5.75 3.59
CA ASP A 3 6.89 -7.10 3.02
C ASP A 3 6.70 -8.15 4.12
N TRP A 4 6.65 -9.43 3.74
CA TRP A 4 6.47 -10.54 4.69
C TRP A 4 7.50 -10.58 5.82
N ARG A 5 8.73 -10.07 5.66
CA ARG A 5 9.76 -10.11 6.70
C ARG A 5 9.40 -9.20 7.85
N LEU A 6 9.04 -7.95 7.53
CA LEU A 6 8.62 -6.97 8.54
C LEU A 6 7.31 -7.41 9.20
N ALA A 7 6.32 -7.86 8.42
CA ALA A 7 5.06 -8.35 8.97
C ALA A 7 5.29 -9.54 9.91
N ARG A 8 6.14 -10.51 9.52
CA ARG A 8 6.51 -11.64 10.37
C ARG A 8 7.21 -11.21 11.65
N ALA A 9 8.17 -10.31 11.56
CA ALA A 9 8.93 -9.81 12.70
C ALA A 9 8.01 -9.16 13.74
N VAL A 10 7.09 -8.31 13.31
CA VAL A 10 6.08 -7.71 14.19
C VAL A 10 5.13 -8.77 14.75
N SER A 11 4.67 -9.72 13.93
CA SER A 11 3.77 -10.81 14.36
C SER A 11 4.37 -11.67 15.47
N LEU A 12 5.68 -11.94 15.41
CA LEU A 12 6.41 -12.70 16.43
C LEU A 12 6.52 -11.99 17.78
N THR A 13 6.34 -10.67 17.82
CA THR A 13 6.27 -9.91 19.09
C THR A 13 4.88 -9.99 19.76
N GLY A 14 3.91 -10.65 19.12
CA GLY A 14 2.52 -10.72 19.57
C GLY A 14 1.65 -9.55 19.12
N GLN A 15 2.19 -8.63 18.32
CA GLN A 15 1.43 -7.55 17.68
C GLN A 15 0.92 -7.98 16.29
N LEU A 16 0.05 -7.19 15.67
CA LEU A 16 -0.43 -7.44 14.31
C LEU A 16 0.61 -6.99 13.28
N GLY A 17 1.20 -7.94 12.54
CA GLY A 17 2.08 -7.62 11.41
C GLY A 17 1.30 -7.47 10.12
N VAL A 18 1.54 -6.41 9.34
CA VAL A 18 0.74 -6.11 8.13
C VAL A 18 1.61 -6.06 6.88
N VAL A 19 1.31 -6.88 5.87
CA VAL A 19 1.94 -6.79 4.54
C VAL A 19 1.23 -5.76 3.66
N SER A 20 1.96 -5.13 2.75
CA SER A 20 1.38 -4.23 1.75
C SER A 20 0.88 -5.01 0.53
N GLY A 21 -0.43 -4.95 0.24
CA GLY A 21 -1.03 -5.52 -0.96
C GLY A 21 -0.81 -4.71 -2.24
N THR A 22 -0.29 -3.47 -2.15
CA THR A 22 -0.01 -2.63 -3.31
C THR A 22 1.13 -3.19 -4.16
N ALA A 23 0.86 -3.42 -5.46
CA ALA A 23 1.83 -3.93 -6.45
C ALA A 23 2.47 -5.28 -6.07
N ILE A 24 1.80 -6.05 -5.23
CA ILE A 24 2.31 -7.29 -4.62
C ILE A 24 2.77 -8.32 -5.66
N GLU A 25 2.08 -8.37 -6.79
CA GLU A 25 2.40 -9.26 -7.89
C GLU A 25 3.65 -8.85 -8.66
N SER A 26 3.88 -7.54 -8.80
CA SER A 26 5.15 -7.02 -9.35
C SER A 26 6.31 -7.26 -8.38
N VAL A 27 6.08 -7.12 -7.07
CA VAL A 27 7.09 -7.41 -6.05
C VAL A 27 7.52 -8.88 -6.14
N MET A 28 6.55 -9.81 -6.14
CA MET A 28 6.83 -11.24 -6.27
C MET A 28 7.56 -11.57 -7.57
N VAL A 29 7.05 -11.09 -8.71
CA VAL A 29 7.65 -11.36 -10.03
C VAL A 29 9.06 -10.80 -10.16
N ARG A 30 9.33 -9.60 -9.62
CA ARG A 30 10.69 -9.05 -9.64
C ARG A 30 11.62 -9.81 -8.69
N ARG A 31 11.14 -10.28 -7.54
CA ARG A 31 11.91 -11.16 -6.64
C ARG A 31 12.29 -12.49 -7.30
N LEU A 32 11.37 -13.12 -8.04
CA LEU A 32 11.64 -14.33 -8.83
C LEU A 32 12.70 -14.09 -9.92
N GLN A 33 12.63 -12.93 -10.59
CA GLN A 33 13.61 -12.55 -11.61
C GLN A 33 14.98 -12.20 -11.03
N LEU A 34 15.06 -11.87 -9.73
CA LEU A 34 16.33 -11.74 -9.00
C LEU A 34 16.86 -13.09 -8.49
N GLY A 35 16.27 -14.21 -8.92
CA GLY A 35 16.70 -15.55 -8.54
C GLY A 35 16.10 -16.06 -7.24
N ASP A 36 15.07 -15.39 -6.72
CA ASP A 36 14.42 -15.74 -5.46
C ASP A 36 15.43 -15.91 -4.31
N PRO A 37 16.11 -14.83 -3.87
CA PRO A 37 17.09 -14.92 -2.80
C PRO A 37 16.54 -15.65 -1.56
N GLY A 38 17.24 -16.69 -1.11
CA GLY A 38 16.81 -17.54 0.00
C GLY A 38 15.75 -18.61 -0.35
N GLY A 39 15.28 -18.67 -1.59
CA GLY A 39 14.31 -19.66 -2.07
C GLY A 39 12.91 -19.51 -1.46
N HIS A 40 12.61 -18.35 -0.87
CA HIS A 40 11.41 -18.14 -0.07
C HIS A 40 10.13 -18.14 -0.92
N THR A 41 10.16 -17.46 -2.07
CA THR A 41 9.00 -17.36 -2.96
C THR A 41 8.64 -18.74 -3.50
N ARG A 42 9.62 -19.50 -3.99
CA ARG A 42 9.40 -20.86 -4.50
C ARG A 42 8.93 -21.81 -3.40
N ARG A 43 9.48 -21.70 -2.18
CA ARG A 43 9.00 -22.48 -1.03
C ARG A 43 7.52 -22.22 -0.76
N ALA A 44 7.11 -20.96 -0.71
CA ALA A 44 5.70 -20.60 -0.50
C ALA A 44 4.82 -21.05 -1.68
N MET A 45 5.28 -20.91 -2.92
CA MET A 45 4.56 -21.38 -4.10
C MET A 45 4.34 -22.90 -4.10
N SER A 46 5.24 -23.69 -3.52
CA SER A 46 5.04 -25.14 -3.35
C SER A 46 3.87 -25.49 -2.41
N ARG A 47 3.38 -24.51 -1.63
CA ARG A 47 2.19 -24.62 -0.76
C ARG A 47 0.94 -24.00 -1.37
N TYR A 48 1.05 -23.35 -2.53
CA TYR A 48 -0.09 -22.73 -3.20
C TYR A 48 -1.08 -23.81 -3.69
N PRO A 49 -2.40 -23.65 -3.45
CA PRO A 49 -3.38 -24.71 -3.71
C PRO A 49 -3.64 -25.05 -5.19
N VAL A 50 -3.09 -24.28 -6.14
CA VAL A 50 -3.25 -24.51 -7.58
C VAL A 50 -1.85 -24.71 -8.21
N PRO A 51 -1.27 -25.92 -8.15
CA PRO A 51 0.11 -26.17 -8.58
C PRO A 51 0.38 -25.75 -10.02
N GLU A 52 -0.55 -25.99 -10.94
CA GLU A 52 -0.37 -25.67 -12.36
C GLU A 52 -0.26 -24.16 -12.61
N VAL A 53 -0.85 -23.34 -11.75
CA VAL A 53 -0.70 -21.88 -11.78
C VAL A 53 0.66 -21.48 -11.23
N ALA A 54 1.10 -22.08 -10.13
CA ALA A 54 2.43 -21.85 -9.57
C ALA A 54 3.53 -22.18 -10.61
N ASP A 55 3.46 -23.36 -11.23
CA ASP A 55 4.41 -23.81 -12.26
C ASP A 55 4.47 -22.83 -13.43
N LYS A 56 3.31 -22.39 -13.96
CA LYS A 56 3.26 -21.39 -15.06
C LYS A 56 3.89 -20.05 -14.67
N ILE A 57 3.73 -19.61 -13.44
CA ILE A 57 4.33 -18.36 -12.96
C ILE A 57 5.85 -18.54 -12.86
N LEU A 58 6.31 -19.64 -12.28
CA LEU A 58 7.74 -19.95 -12.15
C LEU A 58 8.41 -20.08 -13.52
N ASP A 59 7.85 -20.87 -14.43
CA ASP A 59 8.34 -21.03 -15.81
C ASP A 59 8.48 -19.70 -16.55
N ARG A 60 7.57 -18.75 -16.26
CA ARG A 60 7.52 -17.46 -16.94
C ARG A 60 8.46 -16.42 -16.33
N TYR A 61 8.68 -16.43 -15.02
CA TYR A 61 9.28 -15.31 -14.31
C TYR A 61 10.51 -15.66 -13.47
N PHE A 62 10.73 -16.91 -13.12
CA PHE A 62 11.91 -17.30 -12.36
C PHE A 62 13.15 -17.32 -13.26
N ILE A 63 14.24 -16.74 -12.76
CA ILE A 63 15.55 -16.75 -13.44
C ILE A 63 16.55 -17.31 -12.45
N GLU A 64 17.02 -18.55 -12.65
CA GLU A 64 18.05 -19.16 -11.80
C GLU A 64 19.31 -18.28 -11.79
N GLY A 65 19.80 -17.93 -10.60
CA GLY A 65 20.93 -16.99 -10.42
C GLY A 65 20.59 -15.50 -10.65
N GLY A 66 19.35 -15.19 -11.06
CA GLY A 66 18.85 -13.82 -11.25
C GLY A 66 19.20 -13.19 -12.59
N LYS A 67 18.44 -12.15 -12.95
CA LYS A 67 18.71 -11.33 -14.14
C LYS A 67 20.03 -10.57 -14.00
N PRO A 68 20.74 -10.26 -15.09
CA PRO A 68 21.87 -9.33 -15.06
C PRO A 68 21.47 -7.94 -14.51
N PRO A 69 22.37 -7.20 -13.83
CA PRO A 69 22.05 -5.91 -13.21
C PRO A 69 21.46 -4.86 -14.17
N GLY A 70 22.02 -4.74 -15.38
CA GLY A 70 21.57 -3.78 -16.41
C GLY A 70 20.34 -4.21 -17.23
N GLU A 71 19.87 -5.45 -17.05
CA GLU A 71 18.71 -5.94 -17.78
C GLU A 71 17.40 -5.46 -17.15
N ARG A 72 16.40 -5.21 -17.99
CA ARG A 72 15.08 -4.79 -17.53
C ARG A 72 14.33 -5.96 -16.90
N PHE A 73 13.52 -5.67 -15.88
CA PHE A 73 12.53 -6.64 -15.41
C PHE A 73 11.47 -6.89 -16.48
N ARG A 74 11.15 -8.16 -16.72
CA ARG A 74 9.92 -8.58 -17.40
C ARG A 74 8.72 -8.08 -16.59
N GLN A 75 7.78 -7.45 -17.29
CA GLN A 75 6.60 -6.84 -16.68
C GLN A 75 5.47 -7.85 -16.46
N THR A 76 4.59 -7.52 -15.51
CA THR A 76 3.30 -8.18 -15.32
C THR A 76 2.27 -7.59 -16.29
N PRO A 77 1.17 -8.29 -16.61
CA PRO A 77 0.09 -7.69 -17.35
C PRO A 77 -0.50 -6.51 -16.58
N ILE A 78 -0.79 -5.40 -17.27
CA ILE A 78 -1.36 -4.21 -16.65
C ILE A 78 -2.86 -4.43 -16.34
N GLY A 79 -3.30 -3.99 -15.16
CA GLY A 79 -4.70 -4.09 -14.73
C GLY A 79 -5.70 -3.39 -15.66
N SER A 80 -6.93 -3.90 -15.67
CA SER A 80 -8.07 -3.33 -16.40
C SER A 80 -9.36 -3.66 -15.65
N ALA A 81 -10.51 -3.23 -16.17
CA ALA A 81 -11.80 -3.55 -15.56
C ALA A 81 -12.11 -5.06 -15.55
N GLN A 82 -11.61 -5.79 -16.55
CA GLN A 82 -11.68 -7.24 -16.65
C GLN A 82 -10.25 -7.78 -16.79
N PRO A 83 -9.60 -8.13 -15.67
CA PRO A 83 -8.23 -8.62 -15.71
C PRO A 83 -8.13 -9.92 -16.51
N SER A 84 -7.05 -10.07 -17.27
CA SER A 84 -6.75 -11.34 -17.93
C SER A 84 -6.55 -12.45 -16.90
N LYS A 85 -6.87 -13.71 -17.25
CA LYS A 85 -6.62 -14.86 -16.36
C LYS A 85 -5.19 -14.89 -15.80
N ASN A 86 -4.18 -14.60 -16.64
CA ASN A 86 -2.78 -14.56 -16.19
C ASN A 86 -2.52 -13.52 -15.08
N LEU A 87 -3.21 -12.37 -15.12
CA LEU A 87 -3.08 -11.35 -14.08
C LEU A 87 -3.83 -11.78 -12.81
N SER A 88 -5.05 -12.29 -12.94
CA SER A 88 -5.83 -12.79 -11.81
C SER A 88 -5.08 -13.90 -11.08
N ASP A 89 -4.56 -14.90 -11.81
CA ASP A 89 -3.76 -15.99 -11.26
C ASP A 89 -2.52 -15.47 -10.51
N LEU A 90 -1.83 -14.47 -11.08
CA LEU A 90 -0.66 -13.87 -10.47
C LEU A 90 -0.99 -13.09 -9.19
N LEU A 91 -2.09 -12.33 -9.16
CA LEU A 91 -2.54 -11.55 -8.00
C LEU A 91 -2.92 -12.45 -6.82
N VAL A 92 -3.65 -13.54 -7.10
CA VAL A 92 -4.02 -14.54 -6.08
C VAL A 92 -2.75 -15.20 -5.53
N ALA A 93 -1.87 -15.69 -6.40
CA ALA A 93 -0.63 -16.35 -5.98
C ALA A 93 0.31 -15.41 -5.20
N ALA A 94 0.47 -14.16 -5.64
CA ALA A 94 1.34 -13.19 -4.97
C ALA A 94 0.86 -12.82 -3.56
N SER A 95 -0.44 -12.60 -3.41
CA SER A 95 -1.02 -12.30 -2.09
C SER A 95 -0.97 -13.50 -1.17
N PHE A 96 -1.19 -14.71 -1.71
CA PHE A 96 -0.99 -15.94 -0.95
C PHE A 96 0.45 -16.08 -0.46
N VAL A 97 1.44 -15.89 -1.34
CA VAL A 97 2.86 -16.06 -1.01
C VAL A 97 3.30 -15.11 0.10
N GLU A 98 3.00 -13.82 0.01
CA GLU A 98 3.42 -12.86 1.03
C GLU A 98 2.76 -13.13 2.39
N VAL A 99 1.45 -13.43 2.42
CA VAL A 99 0.76 -13.75 3.68
C VAL A 99 1.24 -15.08 4.25
N HIS A 100 1.43 -16.11 3.42
CA HIS A 100 1.93 -17.41 3.85
C HIS A 100 3.34 -17.31 4.46
N LEU A 101 4.24 -16.54 3.83
CA LEU A 101 5.58 -16.30 4.38
C LEU A 101 5.51 -15.49 5.68
N ALA A 102 4.61 -14.51 5.77
CA ALA A 102 4.44 -13.69 6.95
C ALA A 102 3.93 -14.49 8.16
N SER A 103 3.13 -15.55 7.94
CA SER A 103 2.56 -16.40 9.00
C SER A 103 3.35 -17.69 9.27
N GLU A 104 4.44 -17.94 8.55
CA GLU A 104 5.14 -19.22 8.59
C GLU A 104 5.79 -19.50 9.96
N GLY A 105 5.29 -20.56 10.60
CA GLY A 105 5.88 -21.15 11.80
C GLY A 105 5.53 -20.46 13.12
N HIS A 106 4.46 -19.66 13.19
CA HIS A 106 4.00 -19.04 14.43
C HIS A 106 2.48 -18.79 14.46
N PRO A 107 1.89 -18.58 15.65
CA PRO A 107 0.46 -18.28 15.80
C PRO A 107 0.13 -16.77 15.78
N GLY A 108 1.14 -15.89 15.62
CA GLY A 108 0.95 -14.43 15.57
C GLY A 108 0.03 -13.98 14.42
N LEU A 109 -0.61 -12.83 14.61
CA LEU A 109 -1.64 -12.31 13.71
C LEU A 109 -1.02 -11.60 12.49
N VAL A 110 -1.52 -11.91 11.30
CA VAL A 110 -1.07 -11.30 10.04
C VAL A 110 -2.21 -10.57 9.35
N GLY A 111 -1.97 -9.33 8.94
CA GLY A 111 -2.87 -8.53 8.13
C GLY A 111 -2.32 -8.21 6.75
N ILE A 112 -3.18 -7.74 5.86
CA ILE A 112 -2.81 -7.15 4.57
C ILE A 112 -3.51 -5.81 4.37
N ASN A 113 -2.78 -4.81 3.86
CA ASN A 113 -3.32 -3.50 3.57
C ASN A 113 -3.50 -3.26 2.05
N PHE A 114 -4.64 -2.68 1.67
CA PHE A 114 -4.94 -2.25 0.30
C PHE A 114 -5.34 -0.77 0.25
N MET A 115 -5.35 -0.23 -0.97
CA MET A 115 -5.83 1.12 -1.26
C MET A 115 -7.09 1.03 -2.12
N GLU A 116 -8.20 1.60 -1.66
CA GLU A 116 -9.45 1.69 -2.42
C GLU A 116 -9.23 2.36 -3.78
N LYS A 117 -8.27 3.28 -3.88
CA LYS A 117 -7.88 3.90 -5.15
C LYS A 117 -7.36 2.92 -6.22
N ILE A 118 -6.88 1.74 -5.82
CA ILE A 118 -6.29 0.72 -6.71
C ILE A 118 -7.28 -0.46 -6.80
N GLN A 119 -8.40 -0.24 -7.50
CA GLN A 119 -9.53 -1.18 -7.53
C GLN A 119 -9.29 -2.43 -8.39
N THR A 120 -8.55 -2.31 -9.50
CA THR A 120 -8.42 -3.39 -10.49
C THR A 120 -7.80 -4.70 -9.96
N PRO A 121 -6.74 -4.68 -9.12
CA PRO A 121 -6.17 -5.91 -8.57
C PRO A 121 -6.88 -6.43 -7.30
N MET A 122 -7.81 -5.65 -6.73
CA MET A 122 -8.21 -5.79 -5.32
C MET A 122 -8.88 -7.14 -5.00
N LEU A 123 -9.91 -7.51 -5.77
CA LEU A 123 -10.72 -8.72 -5.47
C LEU A 123 -9.88 -10.00 -5.49
N ALA A 124 -9.05 -10.17 -6.53
CA ALA A 124 -8.15 -11.31 -6.67
C ALA A 124 -7.08 -11.35 -5.57
N SER A 125 -6.53 -10.18 -5.21
CA SER A 125 -5.50 -10.08 -4.16
C SER A 125 -6.06 -10.42 -2.77
N ILE A 126 -7.26 -9.91 -2.45
CA ILE A 126 -7.96 -10.24 -1.20
C ILE A 126 -8.19 -11.76 -1.11
N TYR A 127 -8.68 -12.39 -2.18
CA TYR A 127 -8.90 -13.83 -2.18
C TYR A 127 -7.59 -14.62 -1.97
N GLY A 128 -6.49 -14.20 -2.62
CA GLY A 128 -5.17 -14.81 -2.40
C GLY A 128 -4.69 -14.72 -0.95
N ALA A 129 -4.90 -13.57 -0.30
CA ALA A 129 -4.59 -13.40 1.12
C ALA A 129 -5.48 -14.29 2.02
N MET A 130 -6.78 -14.41 1.71
CA MET A 130 -7.70 -15.29 2.43
C MET A 130 -7.34 -16.77 2.28
N LEU A 131 -6.90 -17.21 1.10
CA LEU A 131 -6.39 -18.57 0.88
C LEU A 131 -5.19 -18.89 1.79
N ALA A 132 -4.35 -17.89 2.09
CA ALA A 132 -3.22 -18.03 3.01
C ALA A 132 -3.61 -17.87 4.50
N GLY A 133 -4.90 -17.64 4.79
CA GLY A 133 -5.42 -17.53 6.14
C GLY A 133 -5.17 -16.18 6.82
N VAL A 134 -5.13 -15.08 6.07
CA VAL A 134 -4.96 -13.73 6.63
C VAL A 134 -6.00 -13.44 7.73
N ASP A 135 -5.56 -12.76 8.80
CA ASP A 135 -6.42 -12.43 9.93
C ASP A 135 -7.13 -11.08 9.76
N TYR A 136 -6.45 -10.10 9.16
CA TYR A 136 -6.95 -8.74 8.98
C TYR A 136 -6.81 -8.26 7.53
N VAL A 137 -7.85 -7.58 7.03
CA VAL A 137 -7.81 -6.82 5.77
C VAL A 137 -8.03 -5.34 6.11
N LEU A 138 -7.05 -4.51 5.81
CA LEU A 138 -7.07 -3.08 6.06
C LEU A 138 -7.21 -2.35 4.71
N VAL A 139 -8.10 -1.37 4.62
CA VAL A 139 -8.28 -0.62 3.37
C VAL A 139 -8.45 0.87 3.62
N GLY A 140 -7.60 1.67 2.98
CA GLY A 140 -7.62 3.13 3.04
C GLY A 140 -7.69 3.80 1.66
N ALA A 141 -7.38 5.10 1.61
CA ALA A 141 -7.32 5.89 0.38
C ALA A 141 -8.60 5.87 -0.47
N GLY A 142 -9.76 5.86 0.18
CA GLY A 142 -11.10 5.91 -0.43
C GLY A 142 -12.18 5.46 0.56
N ILE A 143 -13.36 5.10 0.05
CA ILE A 143 -14.52 4.70 0.86
C ILE A 143 -14.90 3.25 0.51
N PRO A 144 -14.40 2.24 1.25
CA PRO A 144 -14.50 0.82 0.86
C PRO A 144 -15.83 0.16 1.24
N ARG A 145 -16.97 0.72 0.78
CA ARG A 145 -18.32 0.29 1.24
C ARG A 145 -18.67 -1.16 0.91
N ALA A 146 -18.18 -1.66 -0.22
CA ALA A 146 -18.54 -3.00 -0.71
C ALA A 146 -17.72 -4.12 -0.04
N LEU A 147 -16.54 -3.80 0.49
CA LEU A 147 -15.54 -4.80 0.87
C LEU A 147 -15.95 -5.71 2.02
N PRO A 148 -16.62 -5.24 3.10
CA PRO A 148 -17.10 -6.16 4.14
C PRO A 148 -18.02 -7.26 3.61
N GLY A 149 -18.91 -6.93 2.66
CA GLY A 149 -19.79 -7.90 2.00
C GLY A 149 -19.06 -8.80 1.00
N VAL A 150 -18.08 -8.26 0.27
CA VAL A 150 -17.18 -9.04 -0.59
C VAL A 150 -16.44 -10.10 0.22
N LEU A 151 -15.93 -9.77 1.41
CA LEU A 151 -15.24 -10.72 2.28
C LEU A 151 -16.14 -11.88 2.73
N ASN A 152 -17.41 -11.61 3.06
CA ASN A 152 -18.37 -12.67 3.40
C ASN A 152 -18.56 -13.63 2.22
N ARG A 153 -18.79 -13.08 1.03
CA ARG A 153 -19.02 -13.89 -0.18
C ARG A 153 -17.79 -14.70 -0.58
N LEU A 154 -16.59 -14.11 -0.52
CA LEU A 154 -15.34 -14.82 -0.78
C LEU A 154 -15.09 -15.92 0.25
N ALA A 155 -15.47 -15.70 1.52
CA ALA A 155 -15.38 -16.72 2.57
C ALA A 155 -16.27 -17.94 2.27
N ASP A 156 -17.44 -17.71 1.65
CA ASP A 156 -18.35 -18.75 1.19
C ASP A 156 -17.97 -19.35 -0.18
N GLY A 157 -16.84 -18.93 -0.78
CA GLY A 157 -16.40 -19.40 -2.10
C GLY A 157 -17.26 -18.88 -3.26
N LEU A 158 -18.01 -17.79 -3.06
CA LEU A 158 -18.95 -17.25 -4.04
C LEU A 158 -18.34 -16.15 -4.92
N PRO A 159 -18.82 -15.99 -6.17
CA PRO A 159 -18.41 -14.88 -7.04
C PRO A 159 -18.74 -13.52 -6.43
N VAL A 160 -17.90 -12.54 -6.73
CA VAL A 160 -18.02 -11.15 -6.24
C VAL A 160 -17.86 -10.14 -7.36
N GLU A 161 -18.48 -8.99 -7.16
CA GLU A 161 -18.31 -7.84 -8.04
C GLU A 161 -18.20 -6.54 -7.23
N MET A 162 -17.52 -5.56 -7.80
CA MET A 162 -17.30 -4.26 -7.19
C MET A 162 -17.38 -3.17 -8.25
N LYS A 163 -18.07 -2.06 -7.93
CA LYS A 163 -18.15 -0.90 -8.81
C LYS A 163 -16.78 -0.26 -8.99
N LEU A 164 -16.44 0.05 -10.24
CA LEU A 164 -15.26 0.81 -10.60
C LEU A 164 -15.57 2.30 -10.65
N ASP A 165 -14.67 3.11 -10.10
CA ASP A 165 -14.71 4.56 -10.19
C ASP A 165 -14.22 5.01 -11.57
N VAL A 166 -15.15 5.50 -12.38
CA VAL A 166 -14.89 5.93 -13.76
C VAL A 166 -15.18 7.42 -13.90
N ARG A 167 -14.17 8.22 -14.25
CA ARG A 167 -14.32 9.66 -14.48
C ARG A 167 -15.16 9.91 -15.73
N GLY A 168 -16.18 10.74 -15.60
CA GLY A 168 -17.09 11.10 -16.69
C GLY A 168 -18.25 10.13 -16.89
N ALA A 169 -18.29 9.00 -16.18
CA ALA A 169 -19.43 8.09 -16.21
C ALA A 169 -20.69 8.74 -15.63
N SER A 170 -21.82 8.54 -16.30
CA SER A 170 -23.14 8.91 -15.78
C SER A 170 -23.54 7.98 -14.61
N ALA A 171 -24.61 8.33 -13.90
CA ALA A 171 -25.14 7.46 -12.83
C ALA A 171 -25.66 6.11 -13.36
N GLU A 172 -25.99 6.04 -14.65
CA GLU A 172 -26.55 4.87 -15.33
C GLU A 172 -25.44 3.95 -15.89
N ASP A 173 -24.24 4.50 -16.15
CA ASP A 173 -23.08 3.77 -16.67
C ASP A 173 -22.30 3.08 -15.53
N ILE A 174 -22.79 1.91 -15.12
CA ILE A 174 -22.15 1.12 -14.07
C ILE A 174 -21.08 0.20 -14.67
N HIS A 175 -19.83 0.48 -14.32
CA HIS A 175 -18.70 -0.40 -14.62
C HIS A 175 -18.33 -1.24 -13.41
N LEU A 176 -18.11 -2.54 -13.64
CA LEU A 176 -17.88 -3.53 -12.58
C LEU A 176 -16.54 -4.25 -12.79
N SER A 177 -15.81 -4.44 -11.71
CA SER A 177 -14.76 -5.45 -11.58
C SER A 177 -15.38 -6.73 -11.03
N ARG A 178 -15.00 -7.89 -11.55
CA ARG A 178 -15.55 -9.19 -11.17
C ARG A 178 -14.45 -10.18 -10.85
N PHE A 179 -14.74 -11.09 -9.92
CA PHE A 179 -13.86 -12.18 -9.55
C PHE A 179 -14.67 -13.40 -9.13
N ASP A 180 -14.25 -14.58 -9.59
CA ASP A 180 -14.87 -15.86 -9.24
C ASP A 180 -13.82 -16.80 -8.59
N PRO A 181 -13.96 -17.10 -7.28
CA PRO A 181 -13.12 -18.08 -6.59
C PRO A 181 -13.03 -19.44 -7.28
N THR A 182 -14.12 -19.90 -7.90
CA THR A 182 -14.21 -21.21 -8.56
C THR A 182 -13.33 -21.24 -9.82
N GLU A 183 -13.33 -20.15 -10.59
CA GLU A 183 -12.45 -20.01 -11.76
C GLU A 183 -10.97 -19.88 -11.36
N ALA A 184 -10.70 -19.21 -10.23
CA ALA A 184 -9.36 -19.00 -9.72
C ALA A 184 -8.69 -20.31 -9.27
N VAL A 185 -9.45 -21.22 -8.65
CA VAL A 185 -8.94 -22.51 -8.16
C VAL A 185 -9.21 -23.69 -9.09
N GLY A 186 -9.90 -23.47 -10.22
CA GLY A 186 -10.16 -24.50 -11.24
C GLY A 186 -11.16 -25.57 -10.81
N GLY A 187 -12.06 -25.26 -9.87
CA GLY A 187 -13.00 -26.20 -9.27
C GLY A 187 -13.77 -25.56 -8.11
N PRO A 188 -14.58 -26.32 -7.35
CA PRO A 188 -15.32 -25.79 -6.21
C PRO A 188 -14.38 -25.08 -5.22
N ALA A 189 -14.64 -23.79 -4.98
CA ALA A 189 -13.82 -23.01 -4.07
C ALA A 189 -13.98 -23.49 -2.63
N PRO A 190 -12.88 -23.54 -1.84
CA PRO A 190 -12.96 -23.91 -0.43
C PRO A 190 -13.68 -22.83 0.37
N ALA A 191 -14.34 -23.23 1.46
CA ALA A 191 -14.76 -22.28 2.49
C ALA A 191 -13.52 -21.73 3.20
N LEU A 192 -13.47 -20.42 3.39
CA LEU A 192 -12.34 -19.70 3.98
C LEU A 192 -12.74 -19.00 5.27
N LYS A 193 -11.75 -18.73 6.13
CA LYS A 193 -11.95 -17.84 7.28
C LYS A 193 -12.16 -16.43 6.75
N ARG A 194 -13.27 -15.79 7.13
CA ARG A 194 -13.48 -14.36 6.90
C ARG A 194 -12.50 -13.56 7.78
N PRO A 195 -11.63 -12.72 7.20
CA PRO A 195 -10.76 -11.85 7.99
C PRO A 195 -11.55 -10.69 8.61
N ILE A 196 -10.99 -10.09 9.66
CA ILE A 196 -11.49 -8.84 10.24
C ILE A 196 -11.20 -7.69 9.26
N PHE A 197 -12.22 -6.89 8.96
CA PHE A 197 -12.08 -5.73 8.08
C PHE A 197 -11.92 -4.43 8.87
N LEU A 198 -10.79 -3.76 8.69
CA LEU A 198 -10.54 -2.43 9.26
C LEU A 198 -10.54 -1.37 8.15
N ALA A 199 -11.43 -0.39 8.26
CA ALA A 199 -11.40 0.77 7.38
C ALA A 199 -10.40 1.81 7.90
N ILE A 200 -9.47 2.25 7.06
CA ILE A 200 -8.59 3.37 7.38
C ILE A 200 -9.33 4.66 7.04
N ILE A 201 -9.57 5.49 8.05
CA ILE A 201 -10.43 6.67 7.99
C ILE A 201 -9.73 7.89 8.60
N SER A 202 -10.14 9.08 8.20
CA SER A 202 -9.68 10.35 8.79
C SER A 202 -10.78 11.10 9.55
N SER A 203 -11.96 10.49 9.77
CA SER A 203 -13.04 11.17 10.49
C SER A 203 -14.16 10.31 11.05
N HIS A 204 -14.77 10.80 12.12
CA HIS A 204 -15.96 10.23 12.75
C HIS A 204 -17.19 10.17 11.83
N ILE A 205 -17.37 11.12 10.91
CA ILE A 205 -18.49 11.10 9.94
C ILE A 205 -18.39 9.87 9.03
N LEU A 206 -17.18 9.61 8.52
CA LEU A 206 -16.90 8.45 7.68
C LEU A 206 -17.05 7.16 8.51
N ALA A 207 -16.55 7.14 9.74
CA ALA A 207 -16.74 6.03 10.68
C ALA A 207 -18.22 5.67 10.86
N SER A 208 -19.05 6.68 11.19
CA SER A 208 -20.48 6.51 11.43
C SER A 208 -21.21 5.96 10.19
N MET A 209 -20.87 6.45 8.99
CA MET A 209 -21.44 5.95 7.75
C MET A 209 -21.07 4.49 7.49
N LEU A 210 -19.80 4.11 7.66
CA LEU A 210 -19.32 2.74 7.46
C LEU A 210 -19.81 1.76 8.55
N ALA A 211 -20.14 2.25 9.74
CA ALA A 211 -20.70 1.43 10.81
C ALA A 211 -22.22 1.24 10.69
N THR A 212 -22.96 2.20 10.14
CA THR A 212 -24.44 2.23 10.28
C THR A 212 -25.23 2.36 8.97
N LYS A 213 -24.59 2.71 7.85
CA LYS A 213 -25.28 3.08 6.60
C LYS A 213 -24.91 2.21 5.38
N ILE A 214 -24.10 1.18 5.57
CA ILE A 214 -23.75 0.22 4.51
C ILE A 214 -24.39 -1.14 4.81
N GLU A 215 -24.54 -1.97 3.77
CA GLU A 215 -25.24 -3.26 3.86
C GLU A 215 -24.58 -4.22 4.86
N VAL A 216 -23.25 -4.31 4.81
CA VAL A 216 -22.45 -5.08 5.76
C VAL A 216 -21.52 -4.11 6.48
N PRO A 217 -21.72 -3.83 7.77
CA PRO A 217 -20.86 -2.95 8.55
C PRO A 217 -19.39 -3.42 8.58
N VAL A 218 -18.49 -2.47 8.79
CA VAL A 218 -17.07 -2.74 9.07
C VAL A 218 -16.88 -3.33 10.47
N ASP A 219 -15.77 -4.05 10.67
CA ASP A 219 -15.47 -4.67 11.97
C ASP A 219 -14.68 -3.74 12.90
N GLY A 220 -14.06 -2.68 12.36
CA GLY A 220 -13.30 -1.69 13.13
C GLY A 220 -12.63 -0.64 12.25
N PHE A 221 -11.81 0.21 12.86
CA PHE A 221 -11.20 1.36 12.20
C PHE A 221 -9.72 1.54 12.49
N VAL A 222 -8.98 2.07 11.52
CA VAL A 222 -7.73 2.79 11.79
C VAL A 222 -8.00 4.27 11.56
N VAL A 223 -7.88 5.08 12.60
CA VAL A 223 -8.11 6.53 12.56
C VAL A 223 -6.77 7.21 12.30
N GLU A 224 -6.58 7.67 11.07
CA GLU A 224 -5.33 8.21 10.57
C GLU A 224 -5.30 9.75 10.65
N ALA A 225 -4.31 10.27 11.36
CA ALA A 225 -4.03 11.70 11.45
C ALA A 225 -3.24 12.20 10.24
N PRO A 226 -3.32 13.50 9.91
CA PRO A 226 -2.54 14.12 8.83
C PRO A 226 -1.01 13.98 8.97
N THR A 227 -0.52 13.61 10.16
CA THR A 227 0.90 13.37 10.45
C THR A 227 1.40 12.02 9.93
N ALA A 228 0.51 11.13 9.50
CA ALA A 228 0.86 9.83 8.91
C ALA A 228 1.57 9.99 7.56
N GLY A 229 2.49 9.08 7.26
CA GLY A 229 3.19 9.02 5.97
C GLY A 229 2.30 8.50 4.83
N GLY A 230 2.76 8.65 3.60
CA GLY A 230 2.06 8.20 2.41
C GLY A 230 1.05 9.22 1.89
N HIS A 231 -0.08 8.72 1.38
CA HIS A 231 -1.18 9.56 0.92
C HIS A 231 -1.98 10.07 2.11
N ASN A 232 -2.21 11.38 2.20
CA ASN A 232 -3.10 11.93 3.20
C ASN A 232 -4.49 12.24 2.62
N ALA A 233 -5.50 12.20 3.48
CA ALA A 233 -6.78 12.81 3.16
C ALA A 233 -6.57 14.32 2.91
N PRO A 234 -7.17 14.91 1.86
CA PRO A 234 -7.11 16.35 1.67
C PRO A 234 -7.70 17.11 2.86
N PRO A 235 -7.16 18.29 3.23
CA PRO A 235 -7.75 19.12 4.28
C PRO A 235 -9.21 19.49 4.00
N ARG A 236 -10.01 19.59 5.05
CA ARG A 236 -11.43 19.87 4.97
C ARG A 236 -11.72 21.35 4.90
N GLY A 237 -12.44 21.74 3.86
CA GLY A 237 -12.90 23.11 3.66
C GLY A 237 -12.21 23.76 2.47
N ARG A 238 -11.96 25.07 2.56
CA ARG A 238 -11.33 25.79 1.46
C ARG A 238 -9.84 25.38 1.40
N PRO A 239 -9.35 24.92 0.24
CA PRO A 239 -7.93 24.61 0.10
C PRO A 239 -7.08 25.83 0.44
N ASN A 240 -6.10 25.63 1.32
CA ASN A 240 -5.10 26.63 1.67
C ASN A 240 -3.74 25.95 1.77
N LEU A 241 -2.69 26.69 1.42
CA LEU A 241 -1.31 26.25 1.53
C LEU A 241 -0.57 27.12 2.55
N SER A 242 0.41 26.55 3.24
CA SER A 242 1.36 27.26 4.09
C SER A 242 2.30 28.13 3.25
N ASP A 243 3.11 28.96 3.90
CA ASP A 243 4.18 29.73 3.24
C ASP A 243 5.22 28.82 2.56
N THR A 244 5.35 27.57 3.03
CA THR A 244 6.21 26.54 2.44
C THR A 244 5.51 25.72 1.35
N GLY A 245 4.23 25.97 1.09
CA GLY A 245 3.46 25.30 0.03
C GLY A 245 2.79 23.99 0.43
N GLU A 246 2.71 23.66 1.72
CA GLU A 246 2.05 22.46 2.24
C GLU A 246 0.56 22.68 2.50
N PRO A 247 -0.30 21.65 2.33
CA PRO A 247 -1.70 21.71 2.77
C PRO A 247 -1.83 22.06 4.25
N VAL A 248 -2.68 23.03 4.57
CA VAL A 248 -2.99 23.40 5.96
C VAL A 248 -4.20 22.62 6.47
N TYR A 249 -4.00 21.84 7.52
CA TYR A 249 -5.06 21.13 8.25
C TYR A 249 -5.53 21.96 9.43
N GLY A 250 -6.83 21.94 9.71
CA GLY A 250 -7.44 22.70 10.81
C GLY A 250 -8.33 21.84 11.70
N GLU A 251 -9.07 22.47 12.61
CA GLU A 251 -9.94 21.79 13.60
C GLU A 251 -10.92 20.77 12.98
N ARG A 252 -11.35 20.98 11.73
CA ARG A 252 -12.28 20.06 11.03
C ARG A 252 -11.63 18.74 10.61
N ASP A 253 -10.31 18.72 10.52
CA ASP A 253 -9.49 17.56 10.18
C ASP A 253 -9.18 16.71 11.43
N GLU A 254 -9.42 17.24 12.63
CA GLU A 254 -9.33 16.48 13.87
C GLU A 254 -10.56 15.57 14.04
N PRO A 255 -10.38 14.24 14.12
CA PRO A 255 -11.49 13.33 14.33
C PRO A 255 -11.99 13.41 15.78
N ASP A 256 -13.29 13.63 15.96
CA ASP A 256 -13.97 13.39 17.24
C ASP A 256 -13.86 11.91 17.66
N LEU A 257 -12.97 11.64 18.61
CA LEU A 257 -12.71 10.29 19.12
C LEU A 257 -13.81 9.76 20.03
N GLU A 258 -14.54 10.64 20.72
CA GLU A 258 -15.69 10.24 21.54
C GLU A 258 -16.81 9.72 20.65
N ALA A 259 -17.13 10.43 19.57
CA ALA A 259 -18.10 9.98 18.59
C ALA A 259 -17.70 8.64 17.93
N ILE A 260 -16.42 8.38 17.71
CA ILE A 260 -15.93 7.09 17.18
C ILE A 260 -16.08 5.98 18.22
N ARG A 261 -15.70 6.24 19.47
CA ARG A 261 -15.84 5.30 20.58
C ARG A 261 -17.30 4.89 20.80
N ASP A 262 -18.23 5.84 20.69
CA ASP A 262 -19.66 5.62 20.88
C ASP A 262 -20.29 4.72 19.80
N LEU A 263 -19.58 4.45 18.69
CA LEU A 263 -19.99 3.43 17.71
C LEU A 263 -19.85 2.00 18.24
N GLY A 264 -19.08 1.78 19.31
CA GLY A 264 -18.88 0.47 19.93
C GLY A 264 -18.02 -0.51 19.14
N LEU A 265 -17.31 -0.04 18.10
CA LEU A 265 -16.37 -0.83 17.31
C LEU A 265 -14.92 -0.55 17.74
N PRO A 266 -14.01 -1.54 17.68
CA PRO A 266 -12.59 -1.32 17.99
C PRO A 266 -11.97 -0.34 16.98
N PHE A 267 -11.06 0.49 17.47
CA PHE A 267 -10.30 1.42 16.62
C PHE A 267 -8.86 1.58 17.09
N TRP A 268 -7.96 1.83 16.14
CA TRP A 268 -6.56 2.13 16.36
C TRP A 268 -6.26 3.55 15.89
N LEU A 269 -5.40 4.28 16.61
CA LEU A 269 -4.94 5.59 16.14
C LEU A 269 -3.67 5.46 15.30
N ALA A 270 -3.53 6.25 14.24
CA ALA A 270 -2.36 6.25 13.37
C ALA A 270 -1.86 7.68 13.11
N GLY A 271 -0.55 7.81 12.89
CA GLY A 271 0.12 9.09 12.65
C GLY A 271 0.76 9.67 13.92
N GLY A 272 2.09 9.72 13.94
CA GLY A 272 2.86 10.45 14.96
C GLY A 272 3.15 9.73 16.28
N PHE A 273 3.04 8.40 16.33
CA PHE A 273 3.35 7.60 17.53
C PHE A 273 4.80 7.11 17.49
N VAL A 274 5.65 7.68 18.35
CA VAL A 274 7.07 7.33 18.50
C VAL A 274 7.50 7.13 19.96
N ARG A 275 6.59 7.30 20.92
CA ARG A 275 6.84 7.10 22.36
C ARG A 275 5.75 6.30 23.05
N SER A 276 6.13 5.55 24.10
CA SER A 276 5.19 4.72 24.87
C SER A 276 4.11 5.50 25.62
N ASP A 277 4.35 6.75 26.02
CA ASP A 277 3.34 7.60 26.65
C ASP A 277 2.24 8.04 25.67
N GLN A 278 2.57 8.23 24.38
CA GLN A 278 1.57 8.48 23.34
C GLN A 278 0.68 7.24 23.12
N VAL A 279 1.26 6.05 23.21
CA VAL A 279 0.49 4.78 23.13
C VAL A 279 -0.44 4.65 24.34
N ARG A 280 0.05 4.92 25.56
CA ARG A 280 -0.80 4.94 26.76
C ARG A 280 -1.93 5.94 26.64
N GLU A 281 -1.67 7.11 26.08
CA GLU A 281 -2.68 8.13 25.85
C GLU A 281 -3.77 7.67 24.87
N ALA A 282 -3.38 7.07 23.74
CA ALA A 282 -4.34 6.51 22.78
C ALA A 282 -5.28 5.49 23.44
N VAL A 283 -4.72 4.59 24.26
CA VAL A 283 -5.51 3.59 25.00
C VAL A 283 -6.43 4.26 26.04
N ARG A 284 -5.94 5.29 26.75
CA ARG A 284 -6.75 6.07 27.70
C ARG A 284 -7.93 6.76 27.02
N LEU A 285 -7.75 7.21 25.77
CA LEU A 285 -8.81 7.80 24.95
C LEU A 285 -9.79 6.77 24.38
N GLY A 286 -9.58 5.48 24.65
CA GLY A 286 -10.48 4.38 24.27
C GLY A 286 -10.06 3.61 23.02
N ALA A 287 -8.90 3.92 22.42
CA ALA A 287 -8.38 3.14 21.31
C ALA A 287 -7.94 1.74 21.78
N THR A 288 -8.08 0.75 20.89
CA THR A 288 -7.55 -0.61 21.10
C THR A 288 -6.02 -0.63 21.04
N GLY A 289 -5.43 0.31 20.31
CA GLY A 289 -3.98 0.47 20.19
C GLY A 289 -3.63 1.54 19.16
N VAL A 290 -2.44 1.43 18.58
CA VAL A 290 -1.93 2.34 17.56
C VAL A 290 -1.43 1.58 16.33
N GLN A 291 -1.45 2.23 15.17
CA GLN A 291 -0.79 1.77 13.95
C GLN A 291 0.49 2.60 13.74
N ILE A 292 1.61 1.89 13.56
CA ILE A 292 2.94 2.49 13.39
C ILE A 292 3.42 2.24 11.96
N GLY A 293 3.92 3.28 11.30
CA GLY A 293 4.45 3.21 9.93
C GLY A 293 5.92 3.61 9.88
N THR A 294 6.21 4.89 10.09
CA THR A 294 7.55 5.48 9.98
C THR A 294 8.65 4.72 10.72
N PRO A 295 8.55 4.43 12.03
CA PRO A 295 9.57 3.63 12.71
C PRO A 295 9.84 2.26 12.07
N PHE A 296 8.78 1.54 11.66
CA PHE A 296 8.92 0.24 11.02
C PHE A 296 9.49 0.31 9.60
N ALA A 297 9.31 1.42 8.90
CA ALA A 297 9.83 1.60 7.55
C ALA A 297 11.36 1.60 7.50
N TYR A 298 12.05 1.89 8.61
CA TYR A 298 13.52 1.92 8.68
C TYR A 298 14.13 0.75 9.50
N CYS A 299 13.32 -0.22 9.91
CA CYS A 299 13.82 -1.44 10.55
C CYS A 299 14.66 -2.29 9.59
N GLU A 300 15.49 -3.17 10.15
CA GLU A 300 16.26 -4.16 9.39
C GLU A 300 15.39 -5.03 8.48
N GLU A 301 14.21 -5.44 8.96
CA GLU A 301 13.27 -6.29 8.24
C GLU A 301 12.43 -5.56 7.20
N SER A 302 12.47 -4.21 7.20
CA SER A 302 11.76 -3.42 6.20
C SER A 302 12.35 -3.62 4.81
N GLY A 303 11.49 -3.57 3.80
CA GLY A 303 11.87 -3.72 2.41
C GLY A 303 12.57 -2.51 1.78
N PHE A 304 12.79 -1.40 2.50
CA PHE A 304 13.60 -0.31 1.95
C PHE A 304 15.04 -0.77 1.69
N ASP A 305 15.66 -0.18 0.66
CA ASP A 305 17.08 -0.34 0.41
C ASP A 305 17.93 -0.03 1.67
N ALA A 306 18.96 -0.83 1.93
CA ALA A 306 19.70 -0.76 3.19
C ALA A 306 20.49 0.55 3.32
N ASP A 307 21.09 1.04 2.23
CA ASP A 307 21.84 2.29 2.22
C ASP A 307 20.89 3.47 2.42
N LEU A 308 19.69 3.40 1.82
CA LEU A 308 18.64 4.38 2.05
C LEU A 308 18.22 4.44 3.53
N LYS A 309 18.05 3.27 4.18
CA LYS A 309 17.71 3.22 5.61
C LYS A 309 18.78 3.89 6.46
N GLY A 310 20.04 3.52 6.27
CA GLY A 310 21.17 4.09 7.00
C GLY A 310 21.28 5.61 6.82
N LEU A 311 21.11 6.09 5.58
CA LEU A 311 21.16 7.51 5.26
C LEU A 311 20.08 8.31 6.02
N VAL A 312 18.83 7.84 6.00
CA VAL A 312 17.73 8.56 6.66
C VAL A 312 17.85 8.48 8.19
N ILE A 313 18.28 7.35 8.74
CA ILE A 313 18.55 7.21 10.18
C ILE A 313 19.64 8.21 10.60
N GLU A 314 20.72 8.35 9.83
CA GLU A 314 21.78 9.30 10.14
C GLU A 314 21.29 10.76 10.02
N MET A 315 20.47 11.08 9.02
CA MET A 315 19.82 12.40 8.93
C MET A 315 18.95 12.69 10.16
N SER A 316 18.22 11.70 10.67
CA SER A 316 17.44 11.82 11.91
C SER A 316 18.35 12.06 13.12
N ARG A 317 19.45 11.30 13.28
CA ARG A 317 20.44 11.51 14.36
C ARG A 317 21.02 12.92 14.37
N GLN A 318 21.22 13.51 13.20
CA GLN A 318 21.77 14.85 13.02
C GLN A 318 20.70 15.96 13.11
N GLY A 319 19.41 15.62 13.27
CA GLY A 319 18.31 16.58 13.29
C GLY A 319 18.01 17.23 11.93
N GLY A 320 18.48 16.60 10.84
CA GLY A 320 18.35 17.08 9.45
C GLY A 320 17.26 16.38 8.64
N ALA A 321 16.59 15.36 9.19
CA ALA A 321 15.49 14.69 8.50
C ALA A 321 14.27 15.61 8.38
N ARG A 322 13.77 15.79 7.16
CA ARG A 322 12.62 16.63 6.85
C ARG A 322 11.62 15.90 5.97
N VAL A 323 10.34 16.20 6.19
CA VAL A 323 9.22 15.69 5.41
C VAL A 323 8.44 16.88 4.87
N PHE A 324 8.11 16.82 3.59
CA PHE A 324 7.27 17.80 2.91
C PHE A 324 5.96 17.13 2.50
N THR A 325 4.83 17.74 2.86
CA THR A 325 3.50 17.29 2.40
C THR A 325 3.22 17.85 1.01
N ASP A 326 3.61 17.12 -0.04
CA ASP A 326 3.47 17.58 -1.42
C ASP A 326 2.00 17.53 -1.87
N PRO A 327 1.35 18.68 -2.15
CA PRO A 327 -0.07 18.73 -2.52
C PRO A 327 -0.34 18.11 -3.90
N VAL A 328 0.68 17.96 -4.75
CA VAL A 328 0.52 17.56 -6.15
C VAL A 328 1.34 16.35 -6.58
N ALA A 329 2.24 15.81 -5.76
CA ALA A 329 3.05 14.65 -6.13
C ALA A 329 2.23 13.45 -6.63
N SER A 330 1.11 13.13 -5.97
CA SER A 330 0.37 11.91 -6.27
C SER A 330 -0.45 11.99 -7.56
N PRO A 331 -0.37 10.98 -8.44
CA PRO A 331 -1.30 10.85 -9.57
C PRO A 331 -2.77 10.63 -9.16
N SER A 332 -3.01 10.21 -7.90
CA SER A 332 -4.35 9.98 -7.36
C SER A 332 -5.13 11.26 -7.07
N GLY A 333 -4.43 12.40 -6.99
CA GLY A 333 -4.98 13.70 -6.57
C GLY A 333 -4.90 13.98 -5.06
N PHE A 334 -4.50 13.00 -4.24
CA PHE A 334 -4.28 13.22 -2.81
C PHE A 334 -2.90 13.84 -2.53
N PRO A 335 -2.76 14.67 -1.48
CA PRO A 335 -1.46 15.03 -0.95
C PRO A 335 -0.64 13.79 -0.61
N PHE A 336 0.68 13.89 -0.76
CA PHE A 336 1.59 12.78 -0.51
C PHE A 336 2.83 13.28 0.25
N LYS A 337 3.10 12.71 1.42
CA LYS A 337 4.29 13.06 2.19
C LYS A 337 5.53 12.47 1.56
N VAL A 338 6.55 13.32 1.39
CA VAL A 338 7.83 12.94 0.81
C VAL A 338 8.95 13.33 1.76
N VAL A 339 9.93 12.45 1.93
CA VAL A 339 11.17 12.79 2.61
C VAL A 339 12.00 13.67 1.69
N GLU A 340 12.49 14.80 2.20
CA GLU A 340 13.38 15.67 1.44
C GLU A 340 14.77 15.02 1.38
N LEU A 341 15.09 14.40 0.25
CA LEU A 341 16.34 13.67 0.04
C LEU A 341 16.95 13.99 -1.32
N GLU A 342 18.21 14.43 -1.30
CA GLU A 342 19.01 14.72 -2.49
C GLU A 342 19.09 13.50 -3.43
N GLY A 343 19.07 13.74 -4.74
CA GLY A 343 19.19 12.67 -5.73
C GLY A 343 17.92 11.86 -5.98
N THR A 344 16.82 12.17 -5.26
CA THR A 344 15.51 11.53 -5.39
C THR A 344 14.48 12.44 -6.06
N LEU A 345 13.27 11.95 -6.32
CA LEU A 345 12.21 12.77 -6.92
C LEU A 345 11.62 13.82 -5.97
N SER A 346 12.06 13.90 -4.71
CA SER A 346 11.75 15.06 -3.85
C SER A 346 12.59 16.29 -4.23
N ASP A 347 13.77 16.07 -4.81
CA ASP A 347 14.67 17.13 -5.28
C ASP A 347 14.10 17.79 -6.55
N PRO A 348 13.89 19.12 -6.55
CA PRO A 348 13.38 19.85 -7.71
C PRO A 348 14.20 19.68 -8.99
N GLU A 349 15.53 19.63 -8.90
CA GLU A 349 16.40 19.49 -10.08
C GLU A 349 16.32 18.08 -10.66
N VAL A 350 16.32 17.06 -9.80
CA VAL A 350 16.14 15.66 -10.23
C VAL A 350 14.77 15.46 -10.84
N TYR A 351 13.73 16.05 -10.24
CA TYR A 351 12.38 16.01 -10.79
C TYR A 351 12.28 16.73 -12.14
N ALA A 352 12.88 17.91 -12.28
CA ALA A 352 12.85 18.68 -13.52
C ALA A 352 13.53 17.93 -14.68
N ASN A 353 14.61 17.20 -14.38
CA ASN A 353 15.37 16.42 -15.36
C ASN A 353 14.85 15.00 -15.58
N ARG A 354 13.73 14.61 -14.97
CA ARG A 354 13.20 13.25 -15.13
C ARG A 354 12.66 13.03 -16.54
N GLU A 355 12.89 11.83 -17.05
CA GLU A 355 12.30 11.36 -18.29
C GLU A 355 10.96 10.68 -18.00
N ARG A 356 9.87 11.16 -18.60
CA ARG A 356 8.57 10.49 -18.51
C ARG A 356 8.52 9.39 -19.58
N GLY A 357 8.80 8.16 -19.16
CA GLY A 357 8.65 6.97 -20.01
C GLY A 357 7.22 6.45 -20.07
N ARG A 358 6.99 5.48 -20.96
CA ARG A 358 5.70 4.75 -21.04
C ARG A 358 5.39 4.09 -19.69
N CYS A 359 4.14 4.19 -19.25
CA CYS A 359 3.68 3.53 -18.03
C CYS A 359 3.69 2.00 -18.18
N GLU A 360 4.41 1.31 -17.29
CA GLU A 360 4.53 -0.15 -17.31
C GLU A 360 3.80 -0.87 -16.17
N LEU A 361 3.47 -0.16 -15.09
CA LEU A 361 2.84 -0.72 -13.89
C LEU A 361 1.34 -0.43 -13.81
N GLY A 362 0.95 0.84 -14.02
CA GLY A 362 -0.44 1.21 -14.24
C GLY A 362 -1.37 1.22 -13.02
N TYR A 363 -0.88 1.11 -11.79
CA TYR A 363 -1.70 1.01 -10.56
C TYR A 363 -2.51 2.28 -10.23
N LEU A 364 -1.97 3.47 -10.50
CA LEU A 364 -2.63 4.75 -10.20
C LEU A 364 -3.29 5.39 -11.43
N ARG A 365 -3.54 4.61 -12.49
CA ARG A 365 -4.33 5.09 -13.62
C ARG A 365 -5.77 5.26 -13.20
N THR A 366 -6.39 6.34 -13.65
CA THR A 366 -7.82 6.59 -13.49
C THR A 366 -8.54 6.07 -14.72
N ALA A 367 -9.60 5.28 -14.50
CA ALA A 367 -10.52 4.92 -15.56
C ALA A 367 -11.34 6.15 -15.96
N TYR A 368 -11.56 6.34 -17.26
CA TYR A 368 -12.44 7.38 -17.77
C TYR A 368 -13.30 6.84 -18.91
N GLN A 369 -14.50 7.40 -19.06
CA GLN A 369 -15.37 7.05 -20.18
C GLN A 369 -14.90 7.78 -21.43
N ARG A 370 -14.68 7.03 -22.52
CA ARG A 370 -14.33 7.57 -23.84
C ARG A 370 -15.59 7.89 -24.64
N ASP A 371 -15.44 8.70 -25.68
CA ASP A 371 -16.54 9.10 -26.57
C ASP A 371 -17.21 7.90 -27.29
N ASP A 372 -16.48 6.78 -27.45
CA ASP A 372 -16.99 5.53 -28.02
C ASP A 372 -17.71 4.63 -26.99
N GLY A 373 -17.90 5.10 -25.76
CA GLY A 373 -18.51 4.37 -24.66
C GLY A 373 -17.60 3.34 -23.98
N GLN A 374 -16.38 3.12 -24.48
CA GLN A 374 -15.42 2.21 -23.86
C GLN A 374 -14.65 2.88 -22.73
N LEU A 375 -14.03 2.06 -21.87
CA LEU A 375 -13.15 2.56 -20.82
C LEU A 375 -11.75 2.87 -21.35
N GLY A 376 -11.29 4.08 -21.09
CA GLY A 376 -9.89 4.49 -21.20
C GLY A 376 -9.19 4.50 -19.84
N TRP A 377 -7.86 4.47 -19.86
CA TRP A 377 -7.02 4.55 -18.66
C TRP A 377 -5.92 5.57 -18.86
N ARG A 378 -5.83 6.56 -17.96
CA ARG A 378 -4.80 7.60 -18.02
C ARG A 378 -4.23 7.92 -16.65
N CYS A 379 -3.00 8.41 -16.62
CA CYS A 379 -2.31 8.79 -15.39
C CYS A 379 -1.57 10.10 -15.62
N PRO A 380 -1.75 11.15 -14.81
CA PRO A 380 -1.12 12.44 -15.08
C PRO A 380 0.42 12.44 -14.86
N ALA A 381 0.99 11.35 -14.34
CA ALA A 381 2.44 11.13 -14.29
C ALA A 381 3.03 10.44 -15.54
N GLU A 382 2.20 10.00 -16.49
CA GLU A 382 2.67 9.45 -17.77
C GLU A 382 3.25 10.55 -18.69
N PRO A 383 3.79 10.23 -19.89
CA PRO A 383 4.23 11.24 -20.84
C PRO A 383 3.12 12.26 -21.12
N VAL A 384 3.46 13.55 -21.14
CA VAL A 384 2.46 14.63 -21.22
C VAL A 384 1.61 14.49 -22.49
N GLU A 385 2.25 14.20 -23.62
CA GLU A 385 1.58 13.97 -24.90
C GLU A 385 0.62 12.77 -24.86
N ASP A 386 0.99 11.70 -24.17
CA ASP A 386 0.12 10.53 -23.97
C ASP A 386 -1.10 10.87 -23.13
N TYR A 387 -0.93 11.64 -22.06
CA TYR A 387 -2.02 12.08 -21.19
C TYR A 387 -3.02 12.97 -21.95
N VAL A 388 -2.51 13.95 -22.72
CA VAL A 388 -3.33 14.86 -23.52
C VAL A 388 -4.06 14.12 -24.64
N ARG A 389 -3.39 13.21 -25.34
CA ARG A 389 -4.01 12.35 -26.37
C ARG A 389 -5.15 11.49 -25.80
N LYS A 390 -5.12 11.17 -24.51
CA LYS A 390 -6.19 10.47 -23.78
C LYS A 390 -7.26 11.41 -23.20
N GLY A 391 -7.30 12.67 -23.65
CA GLY A 391 -8.28 13.67 -23.22
C GLY A 391 -8.03 14.24 -21.82
N GLY A 392 -6.78 14.21 -21.35
CA GLY A 392 -6.36 14.87 -20.12
C GLY A 392 -5.93 16.32 -20.35
N ASP A 393 -5.99 17.15 -19.29
CA ASP A 393 -5.50 18.54 -19.33
C ASP A 393 -4.00 18.60 -19.02
N THR A 394 -3.23 19.37 -19.80
CA THR A 394 -1.77 19.52 -19.59
C THR A 394 -1.42 19.98 -18.16
N GLY A 395 -2.23 20.85 -17.57
CA GLY A 395 -2.07 21.36 -16.20
C GLY A 395 -2.15 20.27 -15.13
N ASP A 396 -2.93 19.21 -15.36
CA ASP A 396 -3.01 18.07 -14.43
C ASP A 396 -1.66 17.37 -14.26
N THR A 397 -0.76 17.49 -15.25
CA THR A 397 0.54 16.79 -15.29
C THR A 397 1.63 17.49 -14.48
N VAL A 398 1.44 18.77 -14.14
CA VAL A 398 2.44 19.59 -13.43
C VAL A 398 2.62 19.07 -12.01
N GLY A 399 3.88 18.92 -11.57
CA GLY A 399 4.24 18.38 -10.24
C GLY A 399 4.04 16.86 -10.03
N ARG A 400 3.34 16.15 -10.93
CA ARG A 400 2.93 14.74 -10.71
C ARG A 400 4.10 13.76 -10.78
N LYS A 401 4.38 13.02 -9.72
CA LYS A 401 5.46 12.03 -9.61
C LYS A 401 4.94 10.62 -9.93
N CYS A 402 5.74 9.80 -10.64
CA CYS A 402 5.37 8.40 -10.91
C CYS A 402 5.59 7.54 -9.67
N LEU A 403 4.60 7.52 -8.76
CA LEU A 403 4.72 6.78 -7.50
C LEU A 403 4.93 5.27 -7.72
N CYS A 404 4.36 4.69 -8.78
CA CYS A 404 4.47 3.25 -9.04
C CYS A 404 5.94 2.83 -9.23
N ASN A 405 6.68 3.53 -10.10
CA ASN A 405 8.09 3.22 -10.32
C ASN A 405 8.96 3.66 -9.14
N ALA A 406 8.68 4.83 -8.57
CA ALA A 406 9.48 5.38 -7.48
C ALA A 406 9.41 4.51 -6.22
N LEU A 407 8.21 4.05 -5.83
CA LEU A 407 8.06 3.19 -4.65
C LEU A 407 8.64 1.78 -4.86
N MET A 408 8.64 1.27 -6.10
CA MET A 408 9.38 0.05 -6.43
C MET A 408 10.89 0.26 -6.34
N ALA A 409 11.39 1.43 -6.77
CA ALA A 409 12.80 1.79 -6.62
C ALA A 409 13.23 1.90 -5.15
N ASN A 410 12.38 2.44 -4.27
CA ASN A 410 12.68 2.52 -2.84
C ASN A 410 12.97 1.15 -2.19
N VAL A 411 12.45 0.07 -2.77
CA VAL A 411 12.61 -1.30 -2.24
C VAL A 411 13.58 -2.15 -3.05
N GLY A 412 14.47 -1.50 -3.82
CA GLY A 412 15.47 -2.18 -4.66
C GLY A 412 14.88 -2.91 -5.88
N LEU A 413 13.61 -2.71 -6.18
CA LEU A 413 12.91 -3.34 -7.30
C LEU A 413 12.58 -2.34 -8.41
N GLY A 414 13.31 -1.22 -8.49
CA GLY A 414 13.16 -0.21 -9.54
C GLY A 414 13.47 -0.77 -10.93
N GLN A 415 12.84 -0.24 -11.96
CA GLN A 415 13.14 -0.66 -13.34
C GLN A 415 14.43 0.00 -13.86
N VAL A 416 15.13 -0.65 -14.79
CA VAL A 416 16.19 -0.03 -15.58
C VAL A 416 15.56 0.69 -16.76
N LYS A 417 15.74 2.00 -16.91
CA LYS A 417 15.20 2.80 -18.02
C LYS A 417 15.89 2.46 -19.35
N GLU A 418 15.30 2.89 -20.46
CA GLU A 418 15.85 2.61 -21.81
C GLU A 418 17.23 3.24 -22.02
N CYS A 419 17.51 4.37 -21.36
CA CYS A 419 18.82 5.00 -21.35
C CYS A 419 19.85 4.29 -20.43
N GLY A 420 19.51 3.15 -19.83
CA GLY A 420 20.38 2.34 -18.98
C GLY A 420 20.47 2.80 -17.52
N SER A 421 19.89 3.95 -17.15
CA SER A 421 19.84 4.41 -15.76
C SER A 421 18.65 3.82 -14.98
N SER A 422 18.76 3.69 -13.66
CA SER A 422 17.68 3.18 -12.81
C SER A 422 16.56 4.22 -12.59
N GLU A 423 15.35 3.73 -12.33
CA GLU A 423 14.25 4.55 -11.83
C GLU A 423 14.63 5.29 -10.54
N LYS A 424 14.19 6.55 -10.42
CA LYS A 424 14.49 7.39 -9.26
C LYS A 424 13.53 7.09 -8.10
N MET A 425 14.06 7.15 -6.89
CA MET A 425 13.31 6.93 -5.65
C MET A 425 12.40 8.12 -5.32
N LEU A 426 11.38 7.88 -4.48
CA LEU A 426 10.59 8.91 -3.81
C LEU A 426 10.13 8.35 -2.48
N ILE A 427 10.83 8.73 -1.41
CA ILE A 427 10.64 8.14 -0.09
C ILE A 427 9.48 8.85 0.58
N THR A 428 8.66 8.07 1.28
CA THR A 428 7.53 8.59 2.05
C THR A 428 7.69 8.20 3.51
N SER A 429 7.39 9.14 4.40
CA SER A 429 7.40 8.98 5.85
C SER A 429 6.43 9.98 6.46
N GLY A 430 5.93 9.71 7.66
CA GLY A 430 5.19 10.66 8.49
C GLY A 430 6.09 11.68 9.20
N ASP A 431 5.46 12.63 9.85
CA ASP A 431 6.13 13.86 10.35
C ASP A 431 7.17 13.59 11.44
N MET A 432 7.01 12.52 12.21
CA MET A 432 7.96 12.12 13.26
C MET A 432 9.20 11.40 12.70
N LEU A 433 9.58 11.68 11.45
CA LEU A 433 10.78 11.10 10.84
C LEU A 433 12.05 11.51 11.59
N GLU A 434 12.09 12.73 12.13
CA GLU A 434 13.23 13.21 12.90
C GLU A 434 13.51 12.41 14.17
N ASP A 435 12.51 11.69 14.70
CA ASP A 435 12.63 10.88 15.91
C ASP A 435 13.03 9.41 15.65
N VAL A 436 13.15 9.00 14.39
CA VAL A 436 13.40 7.59 14.02
C VAL A 436 14.70 7.04 14.62
N ALA A 437 15.75 7.85 14.70
CA ALA A 437 17.00 7.47 15.34
C ALA A 437 16.86 7.15 16.83
N GLY A 438 15.77 7.59 17.47
CA GLY A 438 15.47 7.28 18.87
C GLY A 438 15.18 5.81 19.14
N PHE A 439 15.00 4.99 18.10
CA PHE A 439 14.85 3.53 18.20
C PHE A 439 16.16 2.75 18.13
N LEU A 440 17.30 3.43 17.91
CA LEU A 440 18.60 2.77 17.86
C LEU A 440 18.99 2.27 19.26
N PRO A 441 19.38 0.99 19.38
CA PRO A 441 20.10 0.53 20.55
C PRO A 441 21.42 1.31 20.74
N THR A 442 21.92 1.33 21.98
CA THR A 442 23.12 2.12 22.32
C THR A 442 24.34 1.64 21.53
N GLY A 443 24.88 2.53 20.70
CA GLY A 443 26.08 2.27 19.90
C GLY A 443 25.81 1.65 18.52
N GLU A 444 24.55 1.34 18.20
CA GLU A 444 24.16 0.72 16.93
C GLU A 444 23.81 1.75 15.85
N THR A 445 23.81 1.30 14.60
CA THR A 445 23.46 2.11 13.41
C THR A 445 22.20 1.63 12.69
N SER A 446 21.63 0.51 13.14
CA SER A 446 20.36 -0.06 12.69
C SER A 446 19.56 -0.54 13.91
N TYR A 447 18.27 -0.79 13.70
CA TYR A 447 17.38 -1.35 14.71
C TYR A 447 16.37 -2.31 14.07
N ALA A 448 15.92 -3.30 14.83
CA ALA A 448 14.95 -4.29 14.41
C ALA A 448 13.52 -3.85 14.72
N ALA A 449 12.54 -4.49 14.08
CA ALA A 449 11.12 -4.26 14.38
C ALA A 449 10.80 -4.53 15.86
N ARG A 450 11.52 -5.45 16.49
CA ARG A 450 11.38 -5.72 17.92
C ARG A 450 11.77 -4.53 18.80
N ASP A 451 12.82 -3.78 18.46
CA ASP A 451 13.25 -2.61 19.24
C ASP A 451 12.16 -1.53 19.27
N VAL A 452 11.51 -1.32 18.12
CA VAL A 452 10.34 -0.43 18.02
C VAL A 452 9.22 -0.88 18.94
N VAL A 453 8.88 -2.17 18.92
CA VAL A 453 7.80 -2.72 19.77
C VAL A 453 8.16 -2.60 21.24
N ASP A 454 9.35 -3.03 21.65
CA ASP A 454 9.79 -3.04 23.04
C ASP A 454 9.87 -1.61 23.62
N GLN A 455 10.20 -0.60 22.81
CA GLN A 455 10.22 0.80 23.22
C GLN A 455 8.84 1.46 23.29
N LEU A 456 7.92 1.08 22.39
CA LEU A 456 6.56 1.65 22.33
C LEU A 456 5.58 0.98 23.27
N LEU A 457 5.75 -0.31 23.54
CA LEU A 457 4.87 -1.01 24.47
C LEU A 457 4.99 -0.37 25.86
N PRO A 458 3.86 0.02 26.47
CA PRO A 458 3.88 0.51 27.83
C PRO A 458 4.48 -0.57 28.74
N GLY A 459 5.58 -0.26 29.43
CA GLY A 459 5.99 -1.05 30.58
C GLY A 459 4.80 -1.22 31.53
N SER A 460 4.56 -2.45 31.97
CA SER A 460 3.46 -2.85 32.87
C SER A 460 3.45 -2.08 34.17
#